data_AF-A0A399YT95-F1
#
_entry.id   AF-A0A399YT95-F1
#
_cell.length_a   1.000
_cell.length_b   1.000
_cell.length_c   1.000
_cell.angle_alpha   90.00
_cell.angle_beta   90.00
_cell.angle_gamma   90.00
#
_symmetry.space_group_name_H-M   'P 1'
#
loop_
_entity.id
_entity.type
_entity.pdbx_description
1 polymer ?
#
loop_
_entity_poly.entity_id
_entity_poly.type
_entity_poly.pdbx_seq_one_letter_code
_entity_poly.pdbx_strand_id
1 'polypeptide(L)'
;RFLSLSGIFFDTGDLPEIELMYADQLDPQAIYDYVVAVKHKEVLSPNLSMIAAVPAIDGFDGGILPLRVYSEAMRLILPDGETTTDGRLREFLTASPEPRWMSLFNGRYLITDKTGDVWRDGVFFDQQHPVEAGPDPVEIAAIPAYEATEIRLIADGAAPDLSVRAGGETWAIAPQAGDEPGLYTATLPQPATLESITLRPCAEPCLVRAMTLVDGRDGTFQPLTMPPYRLIFSGDVKIYENLASLPRAFVVHEWQQVADESAAVTAMRRETFDPAAAAVVEGGGPVAAPPGSGTITPAGRPRSTAGRRRS
;
A
#
# COMPACT_ATOMS: atom_id res chain seq x y z
N ARG A 1 -6.00 -9.33 -4.84
CA ARG A 1 -4.72 -9.54 -5.57
C ARG A 1 -3.60 -8.89 -4.79
N PHE A 2 -2.34 -9.20 -5.11
CA PHE A 2 -1.18 -8.51 -4.54
C PHE A 2 -0.28 -7.86 -5.60
N LEU A 3 0.53 -6.89 -5.20
CA LEU A 3 1.67 -6.39 -5.96
C LEU A 3 2.93 -6.56 -5.10
N SER A 4 4.05 -6.95 -5.71
CA SER A 4 5.34 -7.05 -5.03
C SER A 4 6.28 -6.00 -5.58
N LEU A 5 6.90 -5.22 -4.71
CA LEU A 5 7.83 -4.13 -5.05
C LEU A 5 9.27 -4.40 -4.60
N SER A 6 9.50 -5.50 -3.89
CA SER A 6 10.83 -5.78 -3.38
C SER A 6 11.81 -6.08 -4.52
N GLY A 7 12.94 -5.39 -4.51
CA GLY A 7 14.07 -5.61 -5.40
C GLY A 7 14.95 -6.79 -5.00
N ILE A 8 14.54 -7.60 -4.00
CA ILE A 8 15.29 -8.73 -3.42
C ILE A 8 16.70 -8.37 -2.89
N PHE A 9 16.90 -7.12 -2.49
CA PHE A 9 18.16 -6.63 -1.91
C PHE A 9 18.27 -6.82 -0.39
N PHE A 10 17.20 -7.28 0.27
CA PHE A 10 17.20 -7.60 1.70
C PHE A 10 17.94 -8.91 1.97
N ASP A 11 18.46 -9.09 3.18
CA ASP A 11 18.97 -10.39 3.64
C ASP A 11 17.88 -11.20 4.34
N THR A 12 17.87 -12.50 4.09
CA THR A 12 16.92 -13.43 4.71
C THR A 12 17.28 -13.63 6.18
N GLY A 13 16.29 -13.68 7.07
CA GLY A 13 16.52 -13.91 8.49
C GLY A 13 17.25 -15.23 8.77
N ASP A 14 17.00 -16.25 7.95
CA ASP A 14 17.60 -17.57 8.04
C ASP A 14 18.99 -17.68 7.37
N LEU A 15 19.59 -16.56 6.95
CA LEU A 15 20.91 -16.59 6.28
C LEU A 15 21.99 -17.31 7.12
N PRO A 16 22.13 -17.04 8.44
CA PRO A 16 23.11 -17.76 9.28
C PRO A 16 22.86 -19.27 9.31
N GLU A 17 21.60 -19.70 9.35
CA GLU A 17 21.20 -21.11 9.37
C GLU A 17 21.48 -21.79 8.03
N ILE A 18 21.22 -21.10 6.92
CA ILE A 18 21.54 -21.56 5.57
C ILE A 18 23.05 -21.78 5.43
N GLU A 19 23.86 -20.81 5.86
CA GLU A 19 25.32 -20.91 5.85
C GLU A 19 25.79 -22.06 6.74
N LEU A 20 25.29 -22.17 7.97
CA LEU A 20 25.66 -23.24 8.89
C LEU A 20 25.35 -24.64 8.32
N MET A 21 24.22 -24.78 7.63
CA MET A 21 23.75 -26.06 7.12
C MET A 21 24.45 -26.50 5.84
N TYR A 22 24.89 -25.57 4.98
CA TYR A 22 25.37 -25.90 3.64
C TYR A 22 26.80 -25.47 3.32
N ALA A 23 27.47 -24.67 4.16
CA ALA A 23 28.83 -24.19 3.89
C ALA A 23 29.87 -25.30 3.72
N ASP A 24 29.63 -26.49 4.28
CA ASP A 24 30.50 -27.67 4.14
C ASP A 24 30.14 -28.57 2.95
N GLN A 25 28.99 -28.34 2.32
CA GLN A 25 28.41 -29.19 1.26
C GLN A 25 28.32 -28.50 -0.11
N LEU A 26 28.17 -27.17 -0.12
CA LEU A 26 27.99 -26.35 -1.31
C LEU A 26 29.13 -25.33 -1.43
N ASP A 27 29.51 -25.02 -2.67
CA ASP A 27 30.41 -23.90 -2.89
C ASP A 27 29.71 -22.55 -2.60
N PRO A 28 30.46 -21.46 -2.36
CA PRO A 28 29.88 -20.16 -2.04
C PRO A 28 28.91 -19.61 -3.10
N GLN A 29 29.11 -19.96 -4.38
CA GLN A 29 28.22 -19.52 -5.45
C GLN A 29 26.87 -20.25 -5.37
N ALA A 30 26.87 -21.55 -5.09
CA ALA A 30 25.65 -22.32 -4.90
C ALA A 30 24.85 -21.84 -3.67
N ILE A 31 25.52 -21.42 -2.59
CA ILE A 31 24.86 -20.81 -1.43
C ILE A 31 24.26 -19.46 -1.80
N TYR A 32 24.99 -18.62 -2.53
CA TYR A 32 24.48 -17.35 -3.04
C TYR A 32 23.23 -17.55 -3.91
N ASP A 33 23.28 -18.47 -4.87
CA ASP A 33 22.16 -18.77 -5.76
C ASP A 33 20.96 -19.32 -4.97
N TYR A 34 21.19 -20.14 -3.94
CA TYR A 34 20.16 -20.62 -3.03
C TYR A 34 19.49 -19.46 -2.28
N VAL A 35 20.28 -18.56 -1.71
CA VAL A 35 19.78 -17.38 -1.00
C VAL A 35 18.96 -16.48 -1.94
N VAL A 36 19.43 -16.25 -3.16
CA VAL A 36 18.68 -15.51 -4.19
C VAL A 36 17.35 -16.21 -4.51
N ALA A 37 17.35 -17.53 -4.64
CA ALA A 37 16.13 -18.30 -4.87
C ALA A 37 15.12 -18.20 -3.69
N VAL A 38 15.61 -18.20 -2.44
CA VAL A 38 14.78 -17.95 -1.25
C VAL A 38 14.17 -16.55 -1.32
N LYS A 39 14.98 -15.51 -1.60
CA LYS A 39 14.48 -14.13 -1.73
C LYS A 39 13.37 -14.03 -2.78
N HIS A 40 13.56 -14.64 -3.96
CA HIS A 40 12.54 -14.69 -5.02
C HIS A 40 11.23 -15.33 -4.55
N LYS A 41 11.31 -16.40 -3.76
CA LYS A 41 10.17 -17.12 -3.17
C LYS A 41 9.43 -16.26 -2.15
N GLU A 42 10.14 -15.58 -1.25
CA GLU A 42 9.54 -14.70 -0.23
C GLU A 42 8.71 -13.57 -0.85
N VAL A 43 9.18 -13.02 -1.98
CA VAL A 43 8.50 -11.91 -2.66
C VAL A 43 7.53 -12.36 -3.76
N LEU A 44 7.34 -13.67 -3.95
CA LEU A 44 6.53 -14.30 -5.00
C LEU A 44 6.83 -13.79 -6.43
N SER A 45 8.10 -13.44 -6.66
CA SER A 45 8.59 -12.86 -7.93
C SER A 45 8.85 -13.93 -8.99
N PRO A 46 8.86 -13.57 -10.28
CA PRO A 46 7.67 -13.72 -11.10
C PRO A 46 7.25 -15.18 -11.36
N ASN A 47 5.97 -15.38 -11.64
CA ASN A 47 5.30 -16.68 -11.82
C ASN A 47 5.27 -17.63 -10.61
N LEU A 48 6.09 -17.41 -9.58
CA LEU A 48 6.02 -18.21 -8.35
C LEU A 48 4.65 -18.08 -7.65
N SER A 49 3.98 -16.94 -7.82
CA SER A 49 2.60 -16.73 -7.38
C SER A 49 1.60 -17.73 -7.98
N MET A 50 1.84 -18.23 -9.21
CA MET A 50 0.99 -19.22 -9.87
C MET A 50 1.09 -20.60 -9.20
N ILE A 51 2.29 -20.97 -8.72
CA ILE A 51 2.51 -22.21 -7.97
C ILE A 51 1.68 -22.17 -6.68
N ALA A 52 1.62 -21.01 -6.03
CA ALA A 52 0.84 -20.79 -4.82
C ALA A 52 -0.66 -20.48 -5.09
N ALA A 53 -1.09 -20.41 -6.36
CA ALA A 53 -2.42 -19.98 -6.76
C ALA A 53 -2.86 -18.62 -6.17
N VAL A 54 -1.91 -17.70 -5.97
CA VAL A 54 -2.16 -16.35 -5.45
C VAL A 54 -2.17 -15.36 -6.61
N PRO A 55 -3.29 -14.66 -6.87
CA PRO A 55 -3.37 -13.75 -8.02
C PRO A 55 -2.60 -12.45 -7.77
N ALA A 56 -1.62 -12.16 -8.64
CA ALA A 56 -0.90 -10.89 -8.68
C ALA A 56 -1.62 -9.86 -9.58
N ILE A 57 -1.35 -8.58 -9.32
CA ILE A 57 -1.59 -7.48 -10.27
C ILE A 57 -0.49 -7.48 -11.33
N ASP A 58 0.72 -7.83 -10.90
CA ASP A 58 1.89 -7.94 -11.75
C ASP A 58 1.64 -8.91 -12.92
N GLY A 59 2.28 -8.62 -14.05
CA GLY A 59 2.13 -9.36 -15.28
C GLY A 59 2.86 -10.71 -15.29
N PHE A 60 2.98 -11.28 -16.48
CA PHE A 60 3.55 -12.60 -16.68
C PHE A 60 4.99 -12.51 -17.19
N ASP A 61 5.94 -13.06 -16.44
CA ASP A 61 7.36 -13.09 -16.82
C ASP A 61 7.67 -14.38 -17.60
N GLY A 62 7.22 -14.48 -18.86
CA GLY A 62 7.39 -15.76 -19.59
C GLY A 62 7.11 -15.73 -21.08
N GLY A 63 7.34 -14.59 -21.74
CA GLY A 63 7.39 -14.52 -23.20
C GLY A 63 6.03 -14.47 -23.91
N ILE A 64 4.93 -14.24 -23.19
CA ILE A 64 3.64 -13.88 -23.78
C ILE A 64 3.49 -12.35 -23.70
N LEU A 65 3.41 -11.70 -24.85
CA LEU A 65 3.18 -10.25 -24.89
C LEU A 65 1.77 -9.91 -24.41
N PRO A 66 1.62 -8.91 -23.53
CA PRO A 66 0.32 -8.42 -23.12
C PRO A 66 -0.42 -7.79 -24.30
N LEU A 67 -1.74 -7.68 -24.17
CA LEU A 67 -2.54 -6.90 -25.12
C LEU A 67 -2.13 -5.43 -25.02
N ARG A 68 -2.17 -4.70 -26.15
CA ARG A 68 -1.91 -3.25 -26.20
C ARG A 68 -2.71 -2.48 -25.14
N VAL A 69 -3.99 -2.83 -24.97
CA VAL A 69 -4.88 -2.22 -23.96
C VAL A 69 -4.40 -2.44 -22.52
N TYR A 70 -3.75 -3.58 -22.22
CA TYR A 70 -3.16 -3.81 -20.91
C TYR A 70 -1.96 -2.89 -20.70
N SER A 71 -1.05 -2.81 -21.69
CA SER A 71 0.12 -1.92 -21.59
C SER A 71 -0.30 -0.46 -21.43
N GLU A 72 -1.33 0.01 -22.14
CA GLU A 72 -1.89 1.36 -21.95
C GLU A 72 -2.49 1.54 -20.56
N ALA A 73 -3.30 0.59 -20.08
CA ALA A 73 -3.89 0.65 -18.74
C ALA A 73 -2.83 0.68 -17.63
N MET A 74 -1.73 -0.07 -17.80
CA MET A 74 -0.63 -0.08 -16.83
C MET A 74 0.13 1.25 -16.75
N ARG A 75 -0.02 2.15 -17.73
CA ARG A 75 0.51 3.51 -17.62
C ARG A 75 -0.09 4.24 -16.41
N LEU A 76 -1.32 3.93 -15.99
CA LEU A 76 -1.91 4.52 -14.78
C LEU A 76 -1.06 4.26 -13.52
N ILE A 77 -0.30 3.16 -13.49
CA ILE A 77 0.57 2.77 -12.37
C ILE A 77 2.02 3.15 -12.63
N LEU A 78 2.49 2.99 -13.86
CA LEU A 78 3.89 3.20 -14.22
C LEU A 78 4.29 4.67 -14.18
N PRO A 79 5.58 4.98 -13.90
CA PRO A 79 6.11 6.33 -14.05
C PRO A 79 5.85 6.92 -15.45
N ASP A 80 5.77 8.23 -15.53
CA ASP A 80 5.52 8.92 -16.81
C ASP A 80 6.64 8.61 -17.83
N GLY A 81 6.23 8.23 -19.03
CA GLY A 81 7.13 7.83 -20.11
C GLY A 81 7.52 6.34 -20.12
N GLU A 82 7.24 5.61 -19.03
CA GLU A 82 7.49 4.17 -18.97
C GLU A 82 6.35 3.36 -19.60
N THR A 83 6.69 2.20 -20.16
CA THR A 83 5.72 1.26 -20.71
C THR A 83 6.22 -0.16 -20.51
N THR A 84 5.37 -1.02 -19.96
CA THR A 84 5.72 -2.43 -19.74
C THR A 84 5.41 -3.28 -20.98
N THR A 85 6.36 -4.14 -21.35
CA THR A 85 6.28 -5.05 -22.51
C THR A 85 5.97 -6.48 -22.12
N ASP A 86 6.26 -6.90 -20.89
CA ASP A 86 5.97 -8.23 -20.34
C ASP A 86 5.14 -8.15 -19.04
N GLY A 87 4.82 -6.95 -18.59
CA GLY A 87 3.97 -6.69 -17.44
C GLY A 87 4.68 -6.75 -16.10
N ARG A 88 6.02 -6.85 -16.03
CA ARG A 88 6.81 -6.83 -14.77
C ARG A 88 6.83 -5.45 -14.12
N LEU A 89 5.71 -5.04 -13.52
CA LEU A 89 5.53 -3.75 -12.86
C LEU A 89 6.58 -3.49 -11.78
N ARG A 90 6.97 -4.53 -11.02
CA ARG A 90 7.99 -4.46 -9.96
C ARG A 90 9.29 -3.80 -10.41
N GLU A 91 9.70 -4.01 -11.67
CA GLU A 91 10.99 -3.53 -12.18
C GLU A 91 10.98 -2.03 -12.51
N PHE A 92 9.79 -1.44 -12.65
CA PHE A 92 9.61 -0.01 -12.96
C PHE A 92 9.23 0.82 -11.73
N LEU A 93 8.75 0.17 -10.67
CA LEU A 93 8.18 0.85 -9.51
C LEU A 93 9.19 0.90 -8.36
N THR A 94 9.53 2.12 -7.95
CA THR A 94 10.37 2.38 -6.78
C THR A 94 9.57 2.68 -5.50
N ALA A 95 8.25 2.85 -5.64
CA ALA A 95 7.33 3.14 -4.54
C ALA A 95 5.96 2.50 -4.81
N SER A 96 5.12 2.43 -3.78
CA SER A 96 3.72 2.03 -3.95
C SER A 96 3.03 2.92 -4.98
N PRO A 97 2.29 2.35 -5.95
CA PRO A 97 1.42 3.15 -6.80
C PRO A 97 0.39 3.92 -5.97
N GLU A 98 -0.20 4.95 -6.57
CA GLU A 98 -1.31 5.67 -5.94
C GLU A 98 -2.41 4.68 -5.51
N PRO A 99 -2.97 4.82 -4.29
CA PRO A 99 -3.91 3.84 -3.76
C PRO A 99 -5.14 3.62 -4.63
N ARG A 100 -5.63 4.65 -5.34
CA ARG A 100 -6.79 4.52 -6.24
C ARG A 100 -6.56 3.51 -7.36
N TRP A 101 -5.34 3.39 -7.88
CA TRP A 101 -5.01 2.40 -8.91
C TRP A 101 -4.90 1.01 -8.31
N MET A 102 -4.21 0.88 -7.18
CA MET A 102 -4.19 -0.38 -6.41
C MET A 102 -5.61 -0.88 -6.13
N SER A 103 -6.50 0.00 -5.70
CA SER A 103 -7.90 -0.33 -5.42
C SER A 103 -8.67 -0.74 -6.68
N LEU A 104 -8.53 -0.01 -7.80
CA LEU A 104 -9.18 -0.35 -9.08
C LEU A 104 -8.82 -1.77 -9.56
N PHE A 105 -7.55 -2.16 -9.44
CA PHE A 105 -7.10 -3.50 -9.86
C PHE A 105 -7.40 -4.60 -8.84
N ASN A 106 -8.16 -4.30 -7.77
CA ASN A 106 -8.40 -5.19 -6.64
C ASN A 106 -7.07 -5.64 -5.96
N GLY A 107 -6.08 -4.75 -5.98
CA GLY A 107 -4.84 -4.81 -5.22
C GLY A 107 -5.11 -4.57 -3.76
N ARG A 108 -5.25 -5.67 -3.01
CA ARG A 108 -5.50 -5.66 -1.57
C ARG A 108 -4.21 -5.78 -0.77
N TYR A 109 -3.20 -6.43 -1.32
CA TYR A 109 -1.94 -6.66 -0.61
C TYR A 109 -0.76 -6.05 -1.36
N LEU A 110 0.17 -5.45 -0.61
CA LEU A 110 1.43 -4.97 -1.13
C LEU A 110 2.56 -5.70 -0.38
N ILE A 111 3.48 -6.30 -1.13
CA ILE A 111 4.68 -6.93 -0.58
C ILE A 111 5.86 -6.01 -0.87
N THR A 112 6.59 -5.63 0.18
CA THR A 112 7.82 -4.85 0.07
C THR A 112 8.89 -5.43 1.00
N ASP A 113 10.04 -4.78 1.07
CA ASP A 113 11.11 -5.15 1.99
C ASP A 113 11.51 -3.95 2.87
N LYS A 114 12.50 -4.17 3.74
CA LYS A 114 12.94 -3.17 4.73
C LYS A 114 14.11 -2.29 4.23
N THR A 115 14.54 -2.44 2.98
CA THR A 115 15.75 -1.75 2.48
C THR A 115 15.58 -0.25 2.34
N GLY A 116 14.33 0.23 2.18
CA GLY A 116 14.00 1.66 2.13
C GLY A 116 13.69 2.29 3.49
N ASP A 117 13.70 1.51 4.57
CA ASP A 117 13.41 1.99 5.92
C ASP A 117 14.67 2.50 6.61
N VAL A 118 14.50 3.31 7.67
CA VAL A 118 15.64 3.91 8.37
C VAL A 118 15.57 3.72 9.86
N TRP A 119 16.75 3.70 10.48
CA TRP A 119 16.91 3.84 11.92
C TRP A 119 17.43 5.25 12.21
N ARG A 120 16.73 5.99 13.07
CA ARG A 120 17.16 7.33 13.54
C ARG A 120 16.93 7.44 15.03
N ASP A 121 17.93 7.95 15.74
CA ASP A 121 17.93 8.04 17.21
C ASP A 121 17.41 6.76 17.91
N GLY A 122 17.94 5.60 17.50
CA GLY A 122 17.59 4.30 18.08
C GLY A 122 16.19 3.75 17.74
N VAL A 123 15.41 4.46 16.92
CA VAL A 123 14.03 4.10 16.56
C VAL A 123 13.94 3.76 15.07
N PHE A 124 13.18 2.72 14.75
CA PHE A 124 12.90 2.31 13.36
C PHE A 124 11.73 3.08 12.76
N PHE A 125 11.86 3.48 11.50
CA PHE A 125 10.84 4.20 10.73
C PHE A 125 10.54 3.49 9.43
N ASP A 126 9.29 3.05 9.28
CA ASP A 126 8.76 2.53 8.02
C ASP A 126 8.48 3.69 7.06
N GLN A 127 9.26 3.81 5.98
CA GLN A 127 9.14 4.89 4.99
C GLN A 127 8.36 4.47 3.74
N GLN A 128 7.73 3.29 3.74
CA GLN A 128 7.12 2.73 2.54
C GLN A 128 5.95 3.55 1.99
N HIS A 129 5.29 4.31 2.86
CA HIS A 129 4.07 5.06 2.56
C HIS A 129 4.19 6.50 3.08
N PRO A 130 4.96 7.38 2.42
CA PRO A 130 4.96 8.79 2.78
C PRO A 130 3.61 9.43 2.46
N VAL A 131 3.23 10.45 3.23
CA VAL A 131 1.99 11.21 3.04
C VAL A 131 2.30 12.69 2.96
N GLU A 132 1.76 13.34 1.94
CA GLU A 132 1.74 14.79 1.84
C GLU A 132 0.49 15.31 2.55
N ALA A 133 0.68 16.02 3.67
CA ALA A 133 -0.41 16.72 4.33
C ALA A 133 -0.59 18.10 3.65
N GLY A 134 -1.69 18.20 2.90
CA GLY A 134 -2.08 19.41 2.17
C GLY A 134 -3.17 20.20 2.92
N PRO A 135 -4.17 20.77 2.22
CA PRO A 135 -5.24 21.54 2.85
C PRO A 135 -6.24 20.67 3.64
N ASP A 136 -6.30 19.38 3.32
CA ASP A 136 -7.19 18.43 3.98
C ASP A 136 -6.42 17.62 5.05
N PRO A 137 -7.03 17.39 6.23
CA PRO A 137 -6.42 16.58 7.26
C PRO A 137 -6.30 15.11 6.85
N VAL A 138 -5.22 14.46 7.25
CA VAL A 138 -5.01 13.03 6.98
C VAL A 138 -5.15 12.24 8.28
N GLU A 139 -6.13 11.35 8.35
CA GLU A 139 -6.35 10.49 9.52
C GLU A 139 -5.65 9.13 9.36
N ILE A 140 -4.82 8.81 10.34
CA ILE A 140 -4.19 7.51 10.56
C ILE A 140 -5.03 6.78 11.62
N ALA A 141 -5.93 5.91 11.17
CA ALA A 141 -6.84 5.16 12.05
C ALA A 141 -6.39 3.70 12.29
N ALA A 142 -5.52 3.15 11.44
CA ALA A 142 -5.00 1.79 11.57
C ALA A 142 -3.80 1.74 12.53
N ILE A 143 -4.03 2.11 13.80
CA ILE A 143 -2.98 2.16 14.82
C ILE A 143 -2.87 0.81 15.56
N PRO A 144 -1.66 0.27 15.75
CA PRO A 144 -1.45 -0.94 16.56
C PRO A 144 -1.75 -0.67 18.04
N ALA A 145 -2.23 -1.69 18.76
CA ALA A 145 -2.44 -1.61 20.20
C ALA A 145 -1.09 -1.56 20.93
N TYR A 146 -0.61 -0.35 21.17
CA TYR A 146 0.69 -0.05 21.76
C TYR A 146 0.55 1.16 22.68
N GLU A 147 1.02 1.06 23.93
CA GLU A 147 1.06 2.21 24.84
C GLU A 147 2.32 3.01 24.54
N ALA A 148 2.15 4.27 24.14
CA ALA A 148 3.24 5.17 23.84
C ALA A 148 3.30 6.33 24.84
N THR A 149 4.48 6.94 24.95
CA THR A 149 4.68 8.23 25.64
C THR A 149 4.92 9.37 24.66
N GLU A 150 5.35 9.05 23.44
CA GLU A 150 5.59 10.02 22.38
C GLU A 150 5.38 9.41 20.99
N ILE A 151 5.16 10.29 20.02
CA ILE A 151 5.15 9.96 18.60
C ILE A 151 6.39 10.62 18.00
N ARG A 152 7.25 9.84 17.34
CA ARG A 152 8.35 10.38 16.54
C ARG A 152 7.96 10.38 15.08
N LEU A 153 8.37 11.40 14.33
CA LEU A 153 8.08 11.49 12.91
C LEU A 153 9.24 12.06 12.10
N ILE A 154 9.37 11.57 10.88
CA ILE A 154 10.29 12.11 9.87
C ILE A 154 9.45 12.94 8.90
N ALA A 155 9.80 14.21 8.72
CA ALA A 155 9.14 15.10 7.77
C ALA A 155 10.15 15.92 6.97
N ASP A 156 9.82 16.19 5.72
CA ASP A 156 10.54 17.17 4.90
C ASP A 156 9.93 18.55 5.12
N GLY A 157 10.74 19.49 5.60
CA GLY A 157 10.24 20.80 6.02
C GLY A 157 9.64 20.75 7.42
N ALA A 158 8.60 21.55 7.67
CA ALA A 158 7.93 21.63 8.97
C ALA A 158 7.01 20.43 9.19
N ALA A 159 6.98 19.89 10.42
CA ALA A 159 6.02 18.87 10.80
C ALA A 159 4.61 19.46 10.97
N PRO A 160 3.54 18.77 10.54
CA PRO A 160 2.17 19.15 10.83
C PRO A 160 1.88 19.04 12.33
N ASP A 161 1.01 19.93 12.84
CA ASP A 161 0.39 19.70 14.14
C ASP A 161 -0.45 18.41 14.11
N LEU A 162 -0.52 17.72 15.25
CA LEU A 162 -1.24 16.47 15.38
C LEU A 162 -2.52 16.66 16.19
N SER A 163 -3.60 16.00 15.79
CA SER A 163 -4.75 15.73 16.66
C SER A 163 -4.74 14.26 17.02
N VAL A 164 -4.52 13.94 18.30
CA VAL A 164 -4.37 12.56 18.77
C VAL A 164 -5.56 12.18 19.63
N ARG A 165 -6.20 11.05 19.32
CA ARG A 165 -7.34 10.52 20.09
C ARG A 165 -6.93 9.30 20.90
N ALA A 166 -7.25 9.28 22.19
CA ALA A 166 -6.99 8.15 23.07
C ALA A 166 -7.94 8.18 24.28
N GLY A 167 -8.54 7.04 24.63
CA GLY A 167 -9.40 6.92 25.82
C GLY A 167 -10.62 7.83 25.79
N GLY A 168 -11.15 8.14 24.61
CA GLY A 168 -12.24 9.10 24.42
C GLY A 168 -11.84 10.59 24.53
N GLU A 169 -10.58 10.91 24.80
CA GLU A 169 -10.05 12.28 24.78
C GLU A 169 -9.37 12.61 23.46
N THR A 170 -9.22 13.90 23.15
CA THR A 170 -8.48 14.38 21.99
C THR A 170 -7.50 15.46 22.39
N TRP A 171 -6.24 15.30 22.02
CA TRP A 171 -5.15 16.23 22.31
C TRP A 171 -4.64 16.87 21.02
N ALA A 172 -4.39 18.17 21.08
CA ALA A 172 -3.65 18.89 20.04
C ALA A 172 -2.18 18.93 20.44
N ILE A 173 -1.29 18.41 19.60
CA ILE A 173 0.14 18.27 19.90
C ILE A 173 0.93 18.90 18.77
N ALA A 174 1.77 19.87 19.09
CA ALA A 174 2.72 20.47 18.15
C ALA A 174 4.06 19.73 18.26
N PRO A 175 4.49 18.98 17.22
CA PRO A 175 5.78 18.30 17.26
C PRO A 175 6.95 19.26 17.42
N GLN A 176 7.92 18.88 18.25
CA GLN A 176 9.14 19.65 18.48
C GLN A 176 10.28 19.07 17.63
N ALA A 177 11.02 19.93 16.94
CA ALA A 177 12.20 19.50 16.19
C ALA A 177 13.29 19.00 17.16
N GLY A 178 13.89 17.85 16.83
CA GLY A 178 15.06 17.34 17.53
C GLY A 178 16.37 17.93 17.01
N ASP A 179 17.49 17.42 17.51
CA ASP A 179 18.84 17.79 17.05
C ASP A 179 19.12 17.27 15.62
N GLU A 180 18.49 16.14 15.27
CA GLU A 180 18.61 15.53 13.96
C GLU A 180 17.66 16.21 12.94
N PRO A 181 18.18 16.72 11.81
CA PRO A 181 17.34 17.39 10.81
C PRO A 181 16.20 16.51 10.29
N GLY A 182 14.99 17.08 10.25
CA GLY A 182 13.78 16.40 9.79
C GLY A 182 13.18 15.39 10.77
N LEU A 183 13.79 15.20 11.95
CA LEU A 183 13.24 14.36 13.02
C LEU A 183 12.51 15.23 14.03
N TYR A 184 11.27 14.84 14.35
CA TYR A 184 10.42 15.54 15.29
C TYR A 184 9.85 14.60 16.35
N THR A 185 9.60 15.15 17.53
CA THR A 185 8.99 14.44 18.66
C THR A 185 7.72 15.16 19.11
N ALA A 186 6.62 14.43 19.14
CA ALA A 186 5.34 14.86 19.69
C ALA A 186 5.09 14.09 20.99
N THR A 187 5.42 14.73 22.11
CA THR A 187 5.23 14.15 23.45
C THR A 187 3.75 14.10 23.81
N LEU A 188 3.27 12.94 24.25
CA LEU A 188 1.90 12.76 24.70
C LEU A 188 1.72 13.37 26.11
N PRO A 189 0.55 13.94 26.45
CA PRO A 189 0.30 14.47 27.79
C PRO A 189 0.43 13.42 28.90
N GLN A 190 0.13 12.17 28.57
CA GLN A 190 0.26 11.00 29.43
C GLN A 190 0.49 9.75 28.56
N PRO A 191 1.07 8.68 29.12
CA PRO A 191 1.15 7.40 28.42
C PRO A 191 -0.23 6.91 27.98
N ALA A 192 -0.37 6.50 26.72
CA ALA A 192 -1.67 6.13 26.17
C ALA A 192 -1.56 5.16 24.98
N THR A 193 -2.57 4.30 24.85
CA THR A 193 -2.84 3.56 23.62
C THR A 193 -3.72 4.41 22.71
N LEU A 194 -3.20 4.76 21.53
CA LEU A 194 -3.86 5.70 20.63
C LEU A 194 -4.94 5.01 19.77
N GLU A 195 -6.04 5.71 19.53
CA GLU A 195 -7.15 5.26 18.67
C GLU A 195 -7.02 5.81 17.25
N SER A 196 -6.65 7.08 17.12
CA SER A 196 -6.32 7.69 15.83
C SER A 196 -5.35 8.87 15.99
N ILE A 197 -4.59 9.15 14.93
CA ILE A 197 -3.74 10.34 14.81
C ILE A 197 -4.17 11.05 13.53
N THR A 198 -4.50 12.34 13.62
CA THR A 198 -4.82 13.18 12.47
C THR A 198 -3.70 14.18 12.24
N LEU A 199 -3.08 14.12 11.08
CA LEU A 199 -2.20 15.18 10.59
C LEU A 199 -3.07 16.38 10.25
N ARG A 200 -2.85 17.52 10.93
CA ARG A 200 -3.59 18.75 10.62
C ARG A 200 -3.09 19.36 9.32
N PRO A 201 -3.94 20.15 8.63
CA PRO A 201 -3.55 20.82 7.41
C PRO A 201 -2.29 21.67 7.60
N CYS A 202 -1.36 21.56 6.65
CA CYS A 202 -0.20 22.43 6.60
C CYS A 202 -0.52 23.66 5.72
N ALA A 203 0.00 24.83 6.11
CA ALA A 203 -0.18 26.06 5.32
C ALA A 203 0.52 25.98 3.95
N GLU A 204 1.67 25.31 3.92
CA GLU A 204 2.36 24.86 2.72
C GLU A 204 2.42 23.33 2.77
N PRO A 205 2.29 22.60 1.66
CA PRO A 205 2.30 21.14 1.70
C PRO A 205 3.54 20.60 2.41
N CYS A 206 3.32 19.74 3.41
CA CYS A 206 4.37 19.16 4.23
C CYS A 206 4.39 17.64 4.02
N LEU A 207 5.56 17.08 3.71
CA LEU A 207 5.71 15.65 3.45
C LEU A 207 6.12 14.93 4.73
N VAL A 208 5.22 14.13 5.29
CA VAL A 208 5.54 13.21 6.39
C VAL A 208 5.99 11.89 5.79
N ARG A 209 7.27 11.55 5.98
CA ARG A 209 7.86 10.32 5.43
C ARG A 209 7.50 9.08 6.24
N ALA A 210 7.49 9.21 7.57
CA ALA A 210 7.23 8.10 8.48
C ALA A 210 6.85 8.60 9.88
N MET A 211 6.15 7.77 10.63
CA MET A 211 5.88 7.99 12.06
C MET A 211 6.07 6.68 12.83
N THR A 212 6.47 6.80 14.09
CA THR A 212 6.70 5.68 14.99
C THR A 212 6.19 6.04 16.39
N LEU A 213 5.43 5.14 16.99
CA LEU A 213 5.06 5.23 18.41
C LEU A 213 6.25 4.80 19.26
N VAL A 214 6.57 5.55 20.31
CA VAL A 214 7.71 5.25 21.18
C VAL A 214 7.24 5.24 22.63
N ASP A 215 7.71 4.25 23.38
CA ASP A 215 7.65 4.26 24.84
C ASP A 215 9.03 4.66 25.38
N GLY A 216 9.15 5.92 25.80
CA GLY A 216 10.40 6.47 26.33
C GLY A 216 10.81 5.88 27.68
N ARG A 217 9.96 5.07 28.33
CA ARG A 217 10.27 4.45 29.64
C ARG A 217 11.25 3.29 29.49
N ASP A 218 11.14 2.54 28.41
CA ASP A 218 11.97 1.35 28.14
C ASP A 218 12.65 1.36 26.75
N GLY A 219 12.39 2.39 25.94
CA GLY A 219 12.98 2.56 24.62
C GLY A 219 12.36 1.64 23.56
N THR A 220 11.25 0.97 23.87
CA THR A 220 10.51 0.19 22.87
C THR A 220 9.75 1.12 21.92
N PHE A 221 9.41 0.59 20.75
CA PHE A 221 8.72 1.36 19.72
C PHE A 221 7.90 0.46 18.80
N GLN A 222 6.94 1.08 18.10
CA GLN A 222 6.11 0.43 17.12
C GLN A 222 5.93 1.36 15.90
N PRO A 223 6.50 1.04 14.73
CA PRO A 223 6.35 1.86 13.52
C PRO A 223 4.89 1.92 13.08
N LEU A 224 4.48 3.07 12.54
CA LEU A 224 3.16 3.30 11.98
C LEU A 224 3.19 3.18 10.45
N THR A 225 2.10 2.67 9.90
CA THR A 225 1.84 2.67 8.45
C THR A 225 0.86 3.77 8.12
N MET A 226 1.17 4.58 7.11
CA MET A 226 0.27 5.64 6.67
C MET A 226 -0.91 5.11 5.86
N PRO A 227 -2.06 5.81 5.88
CA PRO A 227 -3.23 5.42 5.11
C PRO A 227 -2.96 5.40 3.59
N PRO A 228 -3.73 4.58 2.85
CA PRO A 228 -4.81 3.71 3.32
C PRO A 228 -4.32 2.30 3.70
N TYR A 229 -3.04 2.13 3.99
CA TYR A 229 -2.44 0.82 4.24
C TYR A 229 -2.39 0.48 5.72
N ARG A 230 -2.37 -0.81 6.01
CA ARG A 230 -2.06 -1.38 7.32
C ARG A 230 -1.03 -2.47 7.18
N LEU A 231 0.08 -2.41 7.92
CA LEU A 231 1.02 -3.51 8.02
C LEU A 231 0.36 -4.71 8.72
N ILE A 232 0.34 -5.87 8.07
CA ILE A 232 -0.23 -7.11 8.61
C ILE A 232 0.82 -8.20 8.83
N PHE A 233 2.02 -8.03 8.27
CA PHE A 233 3.15 -8.93 8.48
C PHE A 233 4.47 -8.17 8.31
N SER A 234 5.45 -8.45 9.17
CA SER A 234 6.80 -7.90 9.10
C SER A 234 7.81 -8.98 9.52
N GLY A 235 8.46 -9.60 8.54
CA GLY A 235 9.53 -10.58 8.69
C GLY A 235 10.69 -10.19 7.78
N ASP A 236 11.14 -11.11 6.93
CA ASP A 236 12.08 -10.81 5.84
C ASP A 236 11.49 -9.79 4.85
N VAL A 237 10.19 -9.94 4.59
CA VAL A 237 9.38 -9.00 3.82
C VAL A 237 8.33 -8.32 4.71
N LYS A 238 7.84 -7.17 4.24
CA LYS A 238 6.67 -6.48 4.81
C LYS A 238 5.46 -6.75 3.92
N ILE A 239 4.31 -7.06 4.54
CA ILE A 239 3.04 -7.20 3.82
C ILE A 239 2.06 -6.18 4.37
N TYR A 240 1.55 -5.33 3.49
CA TYR A 240 0.54 -4.33 3.78
C TYR A 240 -0.80 -4.73 3.20
N GLU A 241 -1.88 -4.43 3.92
CA GLU A 241 -3.25 -4.51 3.43
C GLU A 241 -3.75 -3.10 3.04
N ASN A 242 -4.18 -2.93 1.79
CA ASN A 242 -4.89 -1.75 1.31
C ASN A 242 -6.33 -1.78 1.82
N LEU A 243 -6.66 -0.89 2.77
CA LEU A 243 -7.99 -0.78 3.37
C LEU A 243 -9.00 -0.10 2.43
N ALA A 244 -8.55 0.57 1.38
CA ALA A 244 -9.39 1.21 0.37
C ALA A 244 -9.67 0.31 -0.85
N SER A 245 -9.31 -0.98 -0.80
CA SER A 245 -9.45 -1.90 -1.95
C SER A 245 -10.91 -2.06 -2.39
N LEU A 246 -11.20 -1.84 -3.68
CA LEU A 246 -12.53 -2.01 -4.23
C LEU A 246 -12.92 -3.50 -4.31
N PRO A 247 -14.21 -3.85 -4.14
CA PRO A 247 -14.66 -5.22 -4.29
C PRO A 247 -14.50 -5.70 -5.73
N ARG A 248 -14.53 -7.02 -5.94
CA ARG A 248 -14.35 -7.64 -7.27
C ARG A 248 -15.38 -7.21 -8.31
N ALA A 249 -16.55 -6.76 -7.86
CA ALA A 249 -17.60 -6.20 -8.69
C ALA A 249 -18.26 -5.06 -7.91
N PHE A 250 -18.39 -3.91 -8.56
CA PHE A 250 -19.08 -2.72 -8.06
C PHE A 250 -19.73 -2.00 -9.23
N VAL A 251 -20.63 -1.07 -8.91
CA VAL A 251 -21.33 -0.23 -9.89
C VAL A 251 -20.92 1.22 -9.62
N VAL A 252 -20.62 1.94 -10.69
CA VAL A 252 -20.36 3.38 -10.68
C VAL A 252 -21.57 4.13 -11.19
N HIS A 253 -21.71 5.39 -10.80
CA HIS A 253 -22.87 6.22 -11.14
C HIS A 253 -22.54 7.31 -12.16
N GLU A 254 -21.25 7.59 -12.37
CA GLU A 254 -20.77 8.52 -13.37
C GLU A 254 -20.07 7.78 -14.50
N TRP A 255 -20.15 8.32 -15.72
CA TRP A 255 -19.36 7.82 -16.82
C TRP A 255 -19.11 8.91 -17.86
N GLN A 256 -18.00 8.80 -18.58
CA GLN A 256 -17.68 9.64 -19.73
C GLN A 256 -17.22 8.78 -20.90
N GLN A 257 -17.50 9.24 -22.11
CA GLN A 257 -17.04 8.59 -23.34
C GLN A 257 -15.76 9.24 -23.85
N VAL A 258 -14.84 8.44 -24.35
CA VAL A 258 -13.60 8.88 -24.99
C VAL A 258 -13.38 8.17 -26.32
N ALA A 259 -12.58 8.79 -27.19
CA ALA A 259 -12.38 8.30 -28.55
C ALA A 259 -11.51 7.02 -28.62
N ASP A 260 -10.51 6.91 -27.74
CA ASP A 260 -9.52 5.83 -27.74
C ASP A 260 -8.90 5.63 -26.34
N GLU A 261 -8.08 4.59 -26.24
CA GLU A 261 -7.37 4.16 -25.02
C GLU A 261 -6.44 5.25 -24.44
N SER A 262 -5.77 6.03 -25.30
CA SER A 262 -4.86 7.10 -24.86
C SER A 262 -5.64 8.25 -24.22
N ALA A 263 -6.77 8.62 -24.81
CA ALA A 263 -7.72 9.55 -24.23
C ALA A 263 -8.33 9.01 -22.94
N ALA A 264 -8.56 7.69 -22.83
CA ALA A 264 -9.03 7.04 -21.61
C ALA A 264 -8.03 7.20 -20.46
N VAL A 265 -6.77 6.83 -20.67
CA VAL A 265 -5.70 6.96 -19.67
C VAL A 265 -5.53 8.41 -19.26
N THR A 266 -5.54 9.34 -20.21
CA THR A 266 -5.44 10.79 -19.93
C THR A 266 -6.61 11.29 -19.09
N ALA A 267 -7.83 10.82 -19.40
CA ALA A 267 -9.02 11.18 -18.64
C ALA A 267 -9.00 10.62 -17.21
N MET A 268 -8.51 9.39 -17.05
CA MET A 268 -8.38 8.72 -15.75
C MET A 268 -7.27 9.32 -14.88
N ARG A 269 -6.16 9.79 -15.45
CA ARG A 269 -5.05 10.39 -14.70
C ARG A 269 -5.39 11.70 -13.97
N ARG A 270 -6.50 12.35 -14.32
CA ARG A 270 -6.92 13.59 -13.65
C ARG A 270 -7.09 13.35 -12.15
N GLU A 271 -6.64 14.28 -11.32
CA GLU A 271 -6.80 14.18 -9.85
C GLU A 271 -8.27 14.05 -9.44
N THR A 272 -9.18 14.66 -10.19
CA THR A 272 -10.63 14.60 -9.96
C THR A 272 -11.28 13.27 -10.34
N PHE A 273 -10.56 12.34 -10.98
CA PHE A 273 -11.12 11.05 -11.34
C PHE A 273 -11.06 10.07 -10.17
N ASP A 274 -12.23 9.64 -9.71
CA ASP A 274 -12.40 8.59 -8.72
C ASP A 274 -12.86 7.27 -9.38
N PRO A 275 -12.01 6.22 -9.41
CA PRO A 275 -12.39 4.93 -9.99
C PRO A 275 -13.50 4.21 -9.22
N ALA A 276 -13.83 4.62 -7.99
CA ALA A 276 -14.95 4.08 -7.23
C ALA A 276 -16.30 4.69 -7.64
N ALA A 277 -16.30 5.85 -8.30
CA ALA A 277 -17.49 6.64 -8.61
C ALA A 277 -17.76 6.79 -10.12
N ALA A 278 -16.71 6.73 -10.95
CA ALA A 278 -16.78 7.03 -12.37
C ALA A 278 -16.14 5.95 -13.28
N ALA A 279 -16.72 5.74 -14.47
CA ALA A 279 -16.13 4.94 -15.54
C ALA A 279 -15.72 5.79 -16.76
N VAL A 280 -14.66 5.36 -17.45
CA VAL A 280 -14.30 5.88 -18.77
C VAL A 280 -14.57 4.78 -19.79
N VAL A 281 -15.40 5.09 -20.78
CA VAL A 281 -15.86 4.13 -21.79
C VAL A 281 -15.37 4.56 -23.15
N GLU A 282 -14.68 3.67 -23.85
CA GLU A 282 -14.26 3.89 -25.23
C GLU A 282 -15.45 3.77 -26.19
N GLY A 283 -15.58 4.71 -27.13
CA GLY A 283 -16.53 4.56 -28.24
C GLY A 283 -16.81 5.86 -29.00
N GLY A 284 -17.41 5.72 -30.19
CA GLY A 284 -17.76 6.82 -31.09
C GLY A 284 -19.24 6.87 -31.47
N GLY A 285 -20.14 6.64 -30.50
CA GLY A 285 -21.59 6.66 -30.71
C GLY A 285 -22.25 7.88 -30.05
N PRO A 286 -23.45 8.31 -30.50
CA PRO A 286 -24.18 9.40 -29.85
C PRO A 286 -24.52 9.02 -28.39
N VAL A 287 -24.18 9.90 -27.45
CA VAL A 287 -24.55 9.78 -26.03
C VAL A 287 -26.06 9.83 -25.90
N ALA A 288 -26.69 8.68 -25.70
CA ALA A 288 -28.12 8.60 -25.42
C ALA A 288 -28.35 8.14 -23.97
N ALA A 289 -28.31 9.09 -23.02
CA ALA A 289 -29.32 9.29 -21.97
C ALA A 289 -28.77 10.16 -20.80
N PRO A 290 -29.61 11.00 -20.17
CA PRO A 290 -29.29 11.66 -18.90
C PRO A 290 -29.11 10.62 -17.76
N PRO A 291 -28.51 10.97 -16.60
CA PRO A 291 -28.25 10.02 -15.52
C PRO A 291 -29.53 9.28 -15.09
N GLY A 292 -29.57 7.98 -15.38
CA GLY A 292 -30.68 7.11 -15.01
C GLY A 292 -30.55 6.68 -13.55
N SER A 293 -31.59 6.92 -12.76
CA SER A 293 -31.70 6.40 -11.40
C SER A 293 -31.94 4.88 -11.43
N GLY A 294 -30.86 4.10 -11.29
CA GLY A 294 -30.97 2.66 -11.10
C GLY A 294 -31.40 2.32 -9.67
N THR A 295 -32.60 1.76 -9.49
CA THR A 295 -33.03 1.21 -8.19
C THR A 295 -32.66 -0.27 -8.11
N ILE A 296 -31.82 -0.64 -7.14
CA ILE A 296 -31.48 -2.03 -6.87
C ILE A 296 -32.60 -2.64 -6.02
N THR A 297 -33.26 -3.68 -6.55
CA THR A 297 -34.05 -4.60 -5.71
C THR A 297 -33.10 -5.67 -5.19
N PRO A 298 -32.90 -5.82 -3.86
CA PRO A 298 -32.03 -6.86 -3.33
C PRO A 298 -32.52 -8.23 -3.81
N ALA A 299 -31.62 -9.05 -4.34
CA ALA A 299 -31.93 -10.44 -4.64
C ALA A 299 -32.43 -11.12 -3.36
N GLY A 300 -33.67 -11.59 -3.37
CA GLY A 300 -34.28 -12.27 -2.24
C GLY A 300 -33.41 -13.43 -1.77
N ARG A 301 -33.23 -13.56 -0.45
CA ARG A 301 -32.49 -14.65 0.19
C ARG A 301 -32.83 -16.00 -0.49
N PRO A 302 -31.83 -16.84 -0.81
CA PRO A 302 -32.10 -18.17 -1.34
C PRO A 302 -33.00 -18.91 -0.36
N ARG A 303 -34.13 -19.44 -0.86
CA ARG A 303 -35.03 -20.29 -0.08
C ARG A 303 -34.24 -21.47 0.47
N SER A 304 -34.21 -21.58 1.79
CA SER A 304 -33.75 -22.78 2.51
C SER A 304 -34.48 -23.99 1.94
N THR A 305 -33.72 -24.89 1.31
CA THR A 305 -34.19 -26.24 0.97
C THR A 305 -34.20 -27.05 2.26
N ALA A 306 -35.37 -27.08 2.92
CA ALA A 306 -35.63 -28.00 4.01
C ALA A 306 -35.48 -29.44 3.50
N GLY A 307 -34.57 -30.19 4.14
CA GLY A 307 -34.27 -31.57 3.82
C GLY A 307 -35.51 -32.47 3.90
N ARG A 308 -35.77 -33.20 2.81
CA ARG A 308 -36.63 -34.39 2.83
C ARG A 308 -35.91 -35.47 3.64
N ARG A 309 -36.33 -35.70 4.88
CA ARG A 309 -36.13 -36.98 5.56
C ARG A 309 -36.89 -38.04 4.77
N ARG A 310 -36.17 -39.06 4.28
CA ARG A 310 -36.79 -40.33 3.86
C ARG A 310 -36.97 -41.18 5.11
N SER A 311 -38.20 -41.61 5.33
CA SER A 311 -38.59 -42.78 6.12
C SER A 311 -38.07 -44.05 5.46
#